data_AF-A0A385BJD4-F1
#
_entry.id   AF-A0A385BJD4-F1
#
_cell.length_a   1.000
_cell.length_b   1.000
_cell.length_c   1.000
_cell.angle_alpha   90.00
_cell.angle_beta   90.00
_cell.angle_gamma   90.00
#
_symmetry.space_group_name_H-M   'P 1'
#
loop_
_entity.id
_entity.type
_entity.pdbx_description
1 polymer ?
#
loop_
_entity_poly.entity_id
_entity_poly.type
_entity_poly.pdbx_seq_one_letter_code
_entity_poly.pdbx_strand_id
1 'polypeptide(L)'
;MKKVTLKEAFAQENLDPNTIEIKGVPERHIEALKAVAQLFVMHDAVNPDFQPDYTNRKQSKHENWFKVGSPSGVGFSFDGCDGWHSNSVVGARLVSEFPKASEYIAEECKEQYKKLMVYERPTAKK
;
A
#
# COMPACT_ATOMS: atom_id res chain seq x y z
N MET A 1 14.25 4.02 -10.73
CA MET A 1 12.79 4.21 -10.59
C MET A 1 12.25 4.87 -11.85
N LYS A 2 11.15 4.35 -12.39
CA LYS A 2 10.46 4.95 -13.54
C LYS A 2 9.37 5.88 -12.99
N LYS A 3 9.26 7.11 -13.50
CA LYS A 3 8.14 8.00 -13.17
C LYS A 3 7.05 7.79 -14.21
N VAL A 4 5.89 7.34 -13.76
CA VAL A 4 4.72 7.04 -14.58
C VAL A 4 3.48 7.38 -13.76
N THR A 5 2.46 7.92 -14.41
CA THR A 5 1.16 8.11 -13.76
C THR A 5 0.43 6.77 -13.64
N LEU A 6 -0.58 6.70 -12.77
CA LEU A 6 -1.36 5.47 -12.61
C LEU A 6 -2.01 4.99 -13.92
N LYS A 7 -2.46 5.92 -14.77
CA LYS A 7 -3.04 5.58 -16.08
C LYS A 7 -2.00 5.00 -17.02
N GLU A 8 -0.80 5.56 -17.04
CA GLU A 8 0.31 5.06 -17.85
C GLU A 8 0.84 3.70 -17.36
N ALA A 9 0.81 3.45 -16.05
CA ALA A 9 1.16 2.16 -15.46
C ALA A 9 0.20 1.07 -15.94
N PHE A 10 -1.12 1.32 -15.90
CA PHE A 10 -2.13 0.39 -16.41
C PHE A 10 -2.07 0.21 -17.92
N ALA A 11 -1.79 1.28 -18.67
CA ALA A 11 -1.65 1.20 -20.13
C ALA A 11 -0.47 0.30 -20.56
N GLN A 12 0.61 0.22 -19.77
CA GLN A 12 1.74 -0.68 -20.06
C GLN A 12 1.35 -2.16 -20.02
N GLU A 13 0.39 -2.51 -19.18
CA GLU A 13 -0.15 -3.87 -19.05
C GLU A 13 -1.36 -4.13 -19.96
N ASN A 14 -1.74 -3.16 -20.81
CA ASN A 14 -2.99 -3.18 -21.59
C ASN A 14 -4.25 -3.33 -20.72
N LEU A 15 -4.24 -2.76 -19.51
CA LEU A 15 -5.36 -2.78 -18.56
C LEU A 15 -5.96 -1.37 -18.39
N ASP A 16 -7.21 -1.31 -17.91
CA ASP A 16 -7.84 -0.05 -17.48
C ASP A 16 -8.07 -0.09 -15.96
N PRO A 17 -7.64 0.94 -15.21
CA PRO A 17 -7.81 1.00 -13.76
C PRO A 17 -9.29 1.04 -13.31
N ASN A 18 -10.22 1.38 -14.19
CA ASN A 18 -11.65 1.48 -13.87
C ASN A 18 -12.43 0.19 -14.14
N THR A 19 -11.91 -0.72 -14.95
CA THR A 19 -12.59 -1.97 -15.35
C THR A 19 -12.38 -3.12 -14.36
N ILE A 20 -11.78 -2.86 -13.20
CA ILE A 20 -11.54 -3.88 -12.18
C ILE A 20 -12.88 -4.34 -11.58
N GLU A 21 -13.31 -5.54 -11.93
CA GLU A 21 -14.50 -6.20 -11.37
C GLU A 21 -14.12 -7.16 -10.25
N ILE A 22 -14.68 -6.95 -9.05
CA ILE A 22 -14.51 -7.84 -7.90
C ILE A 22 -15.88 -8.39 -7.52
N LYS A 23 -16.01 -9.72 -7.53
CA LYS A 23 -17.25 -10.46 -7.21
C LYS A 23 -17.05 -11.28 -5.95
N GLY A 24 -18.12 -11.47 -5.16
CA GLY A 24 -18.10 -12.30 -3.94
C GLY A 24 -17.59 -11.61 -2.67
N VAL A 25 -17.47 -10.28 -2.67
CA VAL A 25 -17.06 -9.49 -1.50
C VAL A 25 -18.17 -8.49 -1.13
N PRO A 26 -18.41 -8.18 0.15
CA PRO A 26 -19.33 -7.12 0.53
C PRO A 26 -18.97 -5.78 -0.13
N GLU A 27 -19.97 -5.05 -0.62
CA GLU A 27 -19.80 -3.80 -1.38
C GLU A 27 -18.88 -2.78 -0.69
N ARG A 28 -18.97 -2.71 0.64
CA ARG A 28 -18.13 -1.84 1.48
C ARG A 28 -16.61 -2.05 1.37
N HIS A 29 -16.16 -3.19 0.85
CA HIS A 29 -14.73 -3.48 0.69
C HIS A 29 -14.27 -3.41 -0.77
N ILE A 30 -15.19 -3.26 -1.73
CA ILE A 30 -14.87 -3.27 -3.15
C ILE A 30 -13.89 -2.13 -3.48
N GLU A 31 -14.12 -0.92 -2.96
CA GLU A 31 -13.24 0.22 -3.24
C GLU A 31 -11.82 0.04 -2.70
N ALA A 32 -11.68 -0.51 -1.49
CA ALA A 32 -10.38 -0.81 -0.90
C ALA A 32 -9.63 -1.86 -1.74
N LEU A 33 -10.31 -2.90 -2.21
CA LEU A 33 -9.71 -3.93 -3.05
C LEU A 33 -9.33 -3.40 -4.45
N LYS A 34 -10.14 -2.53 -5.04
CA LYS A 34 -9.77 -1.83 -6.29
C LYS A 34 -8.52 -0.98 -6.07
N ALA A 35 -8.42 -0.27 -4.94
CA ALA A 35 -7.26 0.52 -4.59
C ALA A 35 -6.00 -0.35 -4.41
N VAL A 36 -6.12 -1.52 -3.79
CA VAL A 36 -5.01 -2.49 -3.66
C VAL A 36 -4.50 -2.95 -5.03
N ALA A 37 -5.41 -3.32 -5.92
CA ALA A 37 -5.04 -3.72 -7.28
C ALA A 37 -4.32 -2.59 -8.03
N GLN A 38 -4.80 -1.35 -7.89
CA GLN A 38 -4.14 -0.17 -8.46
C GLN A 38 -2.74 0.06 -7.89
N LEU A 39 -2.56 -0.14 -6.59
CA LEU A 39 -1.26 -0.02 -5.92
C LEU A 39 -0.27 -1.08 -6.40
N PHE A 40 -0.70 -2.33 -6.63
CA PHE A 40 0.18 -3.37 -7.17
C PHE A 40 0.74 -2.97 -8.54
N VAL A 41 -0.13 -2.61 -9.48
CA VAL A 41 0.29 -2.20 -10.83
C VAL A 41 1.22 -0.99 -10.79
N MET A 42 0.98 -0.04 -9.89
CA MET A 42 1.86 1.11 -9.72
C MET A 42 3.24 0.72 -9.17
N HIS A 43 3.30 -0.14 -8.15
CA HIS A 43 4.56 -0.59 -7.58
C HIS A 43 5.40 -1.35 -8.60
N ASP A 44 4.77 -2.22 -9.40
CA ASP A 44 5.42 -2.97 -10.47
C ASP A 44 5.94 -2.02 -11.56
N ALA A 45 5.13 -1.04 -11.99
CA ALA A 45 5.53 -0.10 -13.05
C ALA A 45 6.66 0.86 -12.65
N VAL A 46 6.72 1.26 -11.36
CA VAL A 46 7.78 2.14 -10.84
C VAL A 46 9.06 1.37 -10.54
N ASN A 47 8.93 0.10 -10.12
CA ASN A 47 10.03 -0.79 -9.73
C ASN A 47 10.08 -2.07 -10.60
N PRO A 48 10.24 -1.97 -11.93
CA PRO A 48 10.08 -3.10 -12.85
C PRO A 48 11.06 -4.27 -12.62
N ASP A 49 12.25 -3.97 -12.10
CA ASP A 49 13.30 -4.98 -11.87
C ASP A 49 13.45 -5.35 -10.38
N PHE A 50 12.61 -4.79 -9.50
CA PHE A 50 12.75 -4.99 -8.06
C PHE A 50 11.93 -6.19 -7.59
N GLN A 51 12.63 -7.26 -7.22
CA GLN A 51 12.06 -8.39 -6.51
C GLN A 51 12.53 -8.38 -5.04
N PRO A 52 11.64 -8.24 -4.06
CA PRO A 52 12.01 -8.34 -2.65
C PRO A 52 12.50 -9.76 -2.30
N ASP A 53 13.74 -9.87 -1.83
CA ASP A 53 14.35 -11.07 -1.26
C ASP A 53 14.34 -10.95 0.28
N TYR A 54 13.43 -11.69 0.92
CA TYR A 54 13.29 -11.70 2.38
C TYR A 54 14.32 -12.59 3.10
N THR A 55 15.14 -13.33 2.36
CA THR A 55 16.29 -14.05 2.92
C THR A 55 17.51 -13.14 3.04
N ASN A 56 17.61 -12.10 2.20
CA ASN A 56 18.69 -11.13 2.21
C ASN A 56 18.41 -9.94 3.15
N ARG A 57 19.04 -9.96 4.33
CA ARG A 57 18.96 -8.89 5.33
C ARG A 57 19.62 -7.57 4.91
N LYS A 58 20.45 -7.57 3.85
CA LYS A 58 21.14 -6.37 3.34
C LYS A 58 20.34 -5.64 2.27
N GLN A 59 19.32 -6.29 1.69
CA GLN A 59 18.49 -5.66 0.68
C GLN A 59 17.46 -4.75 1.37
N SER A 60 17.58 -3.45 1.14
CA SER A 60 16.62 -2.44 1.57
C SER A 60 15.26 -2.66 0.93
N LYS A 61 14.19 -2.47 1.72
CA LYS A 61 12.80 -2.57 1.31
C LYS A 61 12.06 -1.41 1.94
N HIS A 62 11.69 -0.43 1.13
CA HIS A 62 11.07 0.81 1.60
C HIS A 62 9.56 0.72 1.46
N GLU A 63 8.86 0.76 2.58
CA GLU A 63 7.41 0.80 2.63
C GLU A 63 6.89 2.21 2.94
N ASN A 64 5.67 2.48 2.50
CA ASN A 64 4.99 3.73 2.83
C ASN A 64 4.24 3.61 4.15
N TRP A 65 4.69 4.37 5.15
CA TRP A 65 3.98 4.50 6.42
C TRP A 65 3.23 5.83 6.48
N PHE A 66 1.90 5.76 6.51
CA PHE A 66 1.03 6.93 6.62
C PHE A 66 0.49 7.11 8.04
N LYS A 67 0.43 8.37 8.49
CA LYS A 67 -0.27 8.74 9.72
C LYS A 67 -1.75 9.00 9.41
N VAL A 68 -2.57 7.96 9.50
CA VAL A 68 -4.02 8.02 9.26
C VAL A 68 -4.80 8.35 10.55
N GLY A 69 -4.73 9.61 11.00
CA GLY A 69 -5.55 10.08 12.13
C GLY A 69 -5.00 9.78 13.53
N SER A 70 -5.91 9.49 14.48
CA SER A 70 -5.68 9.37 15.95
C SER A 70 -4.40 8.58 16.29
N PRO A 71 -3.63 8.97 17.33
CA PRO A 71 -2.37 8.32 17.72
C PRO A 71 -2.48 6.80 17.97
N SER A 72 -3.68 6.28 18.23
CA SER A 72 -3.93 4.85 18.50
C SER A 72 -4.34 4.03 17.27
N GLY A 73 -4.42 4.64 16.08
CA GLY A 73 -4.96 4.01 14.86
C GLY A 73 -3.92 3.56 13.82
N VAL A 74 -2.62 3.69 14.11
CA VAL A 74 -1.55 3.44 13.13
C VAL A 74 -0.76 2.18 13.47
N GLY A 75 -1.05 1.08 12.77
CA GLY A 75 -0.27 -0.17 12.85
C GLY A 75 -0.39 -0.93 14.17
N PHE A 76 0.47 -1.94 14.36
CA PHE A 76 0.58 -2.76 15.58
C PHE A 76 0.94 -1.89 16.79
N SER A 77 -0.07 -1.24 17.36
CA SER A 77 0.04 -0.40 18.56
C SER A 77 0.03 -1.32 19.79
N PHE A 78 1.04 -1.21 20.64
CA PHE A 78 1.16 -1.98 21.88
C PHE A 78 1.27 -1.02 23.07
N ASP A 79 0.47 -1.25 24.11
CA ASP A 79 0.32 -0.36 25.28
C ASP A 79 1.39 -0.55 26.38
N GLY A 80 2.32 -1.50 26.21
CA GLY A 80 3.44 -1.64 27.14
C GLY A 80 4.54 -2.59 26.66
N CYS A 81 5.78 -2.13 26.55
CA CYS A 81 6.92 -3.00 26.25
C CYS A 81 7.75 -3.24 27.53
N ASP A 82 7.79 -4.47 28.03
CA ASP A 82 8.61 -4.82 29.20
C ASP A 82 10.01 -5.29 28.77
N GLY A 83 10.85 -4.31 28.40
CA GLY A 83 12.30 -4.51 28.26
C GLY A 83 12.80 -5.33 27.07
N TRP A 84 11.95 -5.77 26.14
CA TRP A 84 12.38 -6.47 24.94
C TRP A 84 12.36 -5.56 23.70
N HIS A 85 13.52 -5.35 23.07
CA HIS A 85 13.58 -4.71 21.75
C HIS A 85 12.90 -5.61 20.71
N SER A 86 11.62 -5.36 20.43
CA SER A 86 10.94 -5.90 19.26
C SER A 86 11.01 -4.88 18.13
N ASN A 87 12.11 -4.89 17.37
CA ASN A 87 12.18 -4.13 16.13
C ASN A 87 11.33 -4.85 15.08
N SER A 88 10.28 -4.19 14.59
CA SER A 88 9.47 -4.68 13.49
C SER A 88 9.42 -3.62 12.39
N VAL A 89 10.02 -3.93 11.24
CA VAL A 89 9.96 -3.10 10.03
C VAL A 89 9.07 -3.89 9.07
N VAL A 90 7.81 -3.50 8.92
CA VAL A 90 6.70 -4.39 8.52
C VAL A 90 6.13 -4.07 7.15
N GLY A 91 6.89 -4.32 6.09
CA GLY A 91 6.40 -4.22 4.72
C GLY A 91 6.84 -5.40 3.88
N ALA A 92 5.89 -6.14 3.30
CA ALA A 92 6.20 -7.22 2.37
C ALA A 92 5.80 -6.84 0.93
N ARG A 93 4.55 -6.49 0.68
CA ARG A 93 4.02 -6.49 -0.69
C ARG A 93 4.14 -5.17 -1.46
N LEU A 94 4.00 -4.04 -0.77
CA LEU A 94 4.04 -2.69 -1.37
C LEU A 94 5.34 -2.00 -0.96
N VAL A 95 6.46 -2.62 -1.31
CA VAL A 95 7.81 -2.13 -0.99
C VAL A 95 8.53 -1.73 -2.26
N SER A 96 9.39 -0.72 -2.15
CA SER A 96 10.25 -0.26 -3.23
C SER A 96 11.73 -0.41 -2.86
N GLU A 97 12.58 -0.53 -3.88
CA GLU A 97 14.03 -0.66 -3.70
C GLU A 97 14.67 0.60 -3.11
N PHE A 98 14.14 1.77 -3.47
CA PHE A 98 14.67 3.07 -3.10
C PHE A 98 13.62 3.92 -2.36
N PRO A 99 14.03 4.75 -1.39
CA PRO A 99 13.12 5.66 -0.69
C PRO A 99 12.37 6.58 -1.63
N LYS A 100 13.07 7.15 -2.63
CA LYS A 100 12.47 8.07 -3.61
C LYS A 100 11.36 7.43 -4.46
N ALA A 101 11.47 6.13 -4.74
CA ALA A 101 10.44 5.40 -5.48
C ALA A 101 9.20 5.22 -4.60
N SER A 102 9.41 4.85 -3.34
CA SER A 102 8.35 4.74 -2.34
C SER A 102 7.64 6.09 -2.14
N GLU A 103 8.38 7.18 -1.96
CA GLU A 103 7.83 8.54 -1.83
C GLU A 103 6.99 8.94 -3.04
N TYR A 104 7.51 8.69 -4.25
CA TYR A 104 6.81 9.01 -5.49
C TYR A 104 5.48 8.24 -5.61
N ILE A 105 5.47 6.94 -5.30
CA ILE A 105 4.24 6.13 -5.32
C ILE A 105 3.23 6.63 -4.29
N ALA A 106 3.68 7.03 -3.09
CA ALA A 106 2.80 7.61 -2.08
C ALA A 106 2.16 8.92 -2.50
N GLU A 107 2.91 9.77 -3.21
CA GLU A 107 2.38 11.04 -3.74
C GLU A 107 1.35 10.81 -4.85
N GLU A 108 1.68 9.98 -5.84
CA GLU A 108 0.81 9.70 -6.99
C GLU A 108 -0.44 8.90 -6.59
N CYS A 109 -0.32 7.95 -5.67
CA CYS A 109 -1.40 7.05 -5.25
C CYS A 109 -1.98 7.36 -3.87
N LYS A 110 -1.90 8.62 -3.43
CA LYS A 110 -2.37 9.06 -2.11
C LYS A 110 -3.82 8.68 -1.82
N GLU A 111 -4.71 8.84 -2.81
CA GLU A 111 -6.13 8.52 -2.65
C GLU A 111 -6.38 7.01 -2.55
N GLN A 112 -5.60 6.19 -3.26
CA GLN A 112 -5.66 4.74 -3.19
C GLN A 112 -5.22 4.25 -1.81
N TYR A 113 -4.11 4.80 -1.29
CA TYR A 113 -3.69 4.52 0.07
C TYR A 113 -4.75 4.92 1.10
N LYS A 114 -5.40 6.08 0.92
CA LYS A 114 -6.50 6.51 1.79
C LYS A 114 -7.67 5.52 1.76
N LYS A 115 -8.12 5.10 0.57
CA LYS A 115 -9.21 4.12 0.40
C LYS A 115 -8.88 2.76 1.02
N LEU A 116 -7.61 2.36 0.99
CA LEU A 116 -7.14 1.12 1.60
C LEU A 116 -7.06 1.22 3.13
N MET A 117 -6.50 2.32 3.64
CA MET A 117 -6.13 2.44 5.06
C MET A 117 -7.24 3.01 5.94
N VAL A 118 -8.14 3.83 5.40
CA VAL A 118 -9.23 4.45 6.17
C VAL A 118 -10.48 3.60 6.01
N TYR A 119 -10.85 2.87 7.07
CA TYR A 119 -12.05 2.07 7.10
C TYR A 119 -13.22 2.84 7.73
N GLU A 120 -14.17 3.28 6.91
CA GLU A 120 -15.41 3.90 7.38
C GLU A 120 -16.55 2.88 7.31
N ARG A 121 -16.97 2.38 8.48
CA ARG A 121 -18.16 1.52 8.56
C ARG A 121 -19.39 2.40 8.80
N PRO A 122 -20.40 2.40 7.92
CA PRO A 122 -21.71 2.92 8.29
C PRO A 122 -22.28 2.00 9.36
N THR A 123 -22.20 2.44 10.61
CA THR A 123 -22.92 1.82 11.71
C THR A 123 -24.35 2.35 11.67
N ALA A 124 -25.33 1.45 11.75
CA ALA A 124 -26.68 1.88 12.05
C ALA A 124 -26.60 2.68 13.36
N LYS A 125 -26.98 3.97 13.30
CA LYS A 125 -27.15 4.78 14.51
C LYS A 125 -28.06 3.98 15.43
N LYS A 126 -27.54 3.55 16.58
CA LYS A 126 -28.36 2.95 17.64
C LYS A 126 -29.25 4.02 18.26
#